data_AF-A0A8C4XH71-F1
#
_entry.id   AF-A0A8C4XH71-F1
#
_cell.length_a   1.000
_cell.length_b   1.000
_cell.length_c   1.000
_cell.angle_alpha   90.00
_cell.angle_beta   90.00
_cell.angle_gamma   90.00
#
_symmetry.space_group_name_H-M   'P 1'
#
loop_
_entity.id
_entity.type
_entity.pdbx_description
1 polymer ?
#
loop_
_entity_poly.entity_id
_entity_poly.type
_entity_poly.pdbx_seq_one_letter_code
_entity_poly.pdbx_strand_id
1 'polypeptide(L)'
;MQAVSDRVADEKMLVDFIVEAQGSQQHLSRILRGNEPSKWLDRFQEKSSSFRVPVYLESEEQQDALFSYIERFLRTVQTAFPIRDRVQFILDVLFPESIIHALAALQGVSGQEAEDLFLGGPEYNISEVEEFNRKIGQQLKKEGML
;
A
#
# COMPACT_ATOMS: atom_id res chain seq x y z
N MET A 1 -2.55 -18.23 -14.58
CA MET A 1 -3.06 -17.07 -15.35
C MET A 1 -4.29 -16.38 -14.73
N GLN A 2 -5.23 -17.09 -14.07
CA GLN A 2 -6.40 -16.44 -13.42
C GLN A 2 -6.02 -15.59 -12.19
N ALA A 3 -5.25 -16.15 -11.24
CA ALA A 3 -4.90 -15.50 -9.98
C ALA A 3 -4.13 -14.17 -10.14
N VAL A 4 -3.17 -14.09 -11.08
CA VAL A 4 -2.43 -12.85 -11.36
C VAL A 4 -3.36 -11.74 -11.85
N SER A 5 -4.37 -12.11 -12.65
CA SER A 5 -5.35 -11.14 -13.17
C SER A 5 -6.27 -10.63 -12.07
N ASP A 6 -6.63 -11.47 -11.11
CA ASP A 6 -7.48 -11.10 -9.98
C ASP A 6 -6.72 -10.14 -9.04
N ARG A 7 -5.43 -10.40 -8.77
CA ARG A 7 -4.57 -9.53 -7.95
C ARG A 7 -4.37 -8.14 -8.55
N VAL A 8 -4.08 -8.07 -9.85
CA VAL A 8 -3.96 -6.77 -10.55
C VAL A 8 -5.27 -5.99 -10.52
N ALA A 9 -6.41 -6.69 -10.59
CA ALA A 9 -7.72 -6.06 -10.45
C ALA A 9 -7.96 -5.53 -9.02
N ASP A 10 -7.58 -6.28 -7.99
CA ASP A 10 -7.69 -5.87 -6.59
C ASP A 10 -6.81 -4.65 -6.27
N GLU A 11 -5.55 -4.65 -6.72
CA GLU A 11 -4.64 -3.50 -6.60
C GLU A 11 -5.21 -2.28 -7.32
N LYS A 12 -5.76 -2.48 -8.52
CA LYS A 12 -6.40 -1.40 -9.27
C LYS A 12 -7.61 -0.85 -8.55
N MET A 13 -8.45 -1.69 -7.97
CA MET A 13 -9.63 -1.26 -7.20
C MET A 13 -9.23 -0.43 -5.97
N LEU A 14 -8.16 -0.80 -5.28
CA LEU A 14 -7.61 -0.01 -4.18
C LEU A 14 -7.16 1.37 -4.65
N VAL A 15 -6.38 1.43 -5.72
CA VAL A 15 -5.86 2.69 -6.26
C VAL A 15 -6.99 3.57 -6.78
N ASP A 16 -7.95 3.01 -7.51
CA ASP A 16 -9.13 3.74 -8.01
C ASP A 16 -9.95 4.30 -6.84
N PHE A 17 -10.15 3.51 -5.78
CA PHE A 17 -10.85 4.00 -4.58
C PHE A 17 -10.12 5.17 -3.93
N ILE A 18 -8.80 5.09 -3.80
CA ILE A 18 -8.01 6.15 -3.16
C ILE A 18 -7.93 7.40 -4.04
N VAL A 19 -7.64 7.24 -5.34
CA VAL A 19 -7.30 8.34 -6.25
C VAL A 19 -8.54 8.91 -6.93
N GLU A 20 -9.34 8.07 -7.58
CA GLU A 20 -10.49 8.51 -8.38
C GLU A 20 -11.69 8.85 -7.49
N ALA A 21 -12.01 7.97 -6.54
CA ALA A 21 -13.10 8.21 -5.59
C ALA A 21 -12.70 9.12 -4.42
N GLN A 22 -11.40 9.44 -4.27
CA GLN A 22 -10.86 10.22 -3.15
C GLN A 22 -11.26 9.64 -1.79
N GLY A 23 -11.45 8.32 -1.73
CA GLY A 23 -12.09 7.63 -0.61
C GLY A 23 -11.34 7.80 0.72
N SER A 24 -10.01 7.94 0.66
CA SER A 24 -9.16 8.12 1.85
C SER A 24 -8.93 9.59 2.21
N GLN A 25 -9.43 10.56 1.43
CA GLN A 25 -9.07 11.97 1.60
C GLN A 25 -9.52 12.54 2.95
N GLN A 26 -10.72 12.19 3.40
CA GLN A 26 -11.23 12.66 4.70
C GLN A 26 -10.43 12.04 5.86
N HIS A 27 -10.13 10.74 5.77
CA HIS A 27 -9.31 10.00 6.73
C HIS A 27 -7.93 10.64 6.90
N LEU A 28 -7.19 10.78 5.80
CA LEU A 28 -5.86 11.40 5.79
C LEU A 28 -5.90 12.83 6.32
N SER A 29 -6.92 13.62 5.97
CA SER A 29 -7.07 15.00 6.49
C SER A 29 -7.21 15.03 8.01
N ARG A 30 -7.92 14.07 8.62
CA ARG A 30 -8.05 13.99 10.08
C ARG A 30 -6.73 13.66 10.74
N ILE A 31 -5.98 12.68 10.21
CA ILE A 31 -4.64 12.33 10.70
C ILE A 31 -3.71 13.54 10.60
N LEU A 32 -3.65 14.19 9.44
CA LEU A 32 -2.75 15.33 9.20
C LEU A 32 -3.06 16.53 10.10
N ARG A 33 -4.32 16.71 10.50
CA ARG A 33 -4.76 17.75 11.44
C ARG A 33 -4.63 17.33 12.91
N GLY A 34 -4.19 16.11 13.19
CA GLY A 34 -4.09 15.58 14.56
C GLY A 34 -5.44 15.23 15.20
N ASN A 35 -6.49 15.07 14.40
CA ASN A 35 -7.84 14.73 14.87
C ASN A 35 -8.06 13.20 14.99
N GLU A 36 -7.16 12.40 14.44
CA GLU A 36 -7.25 10.94 14.43
C GLU A 36 -5.86 10.34 14.68
N PRO A 37 -5.71 9.35 15.59
CA PRO A 37 -4.43 8.73 15.86
C PRO A 37 -3.97 7.88 14.67
N SER A 38 -2.66 7.78 14.47
CA SER A 38 -2.06 6.97 13.42
C SER A 38 -0.80 6.30 13.95
N LYS A 39 -0.81 4.97 14.01
CA LYS A 39 0.37 4.19 14.45
C LYS A 39 1.57 4.42 13.52
N TRP A 40 1.31 4.64 12.23
CA TRP A 40 2.33 4.92 11.22
C TRP A 40 2.96 6.30 11.44
N LEU A 41 2.14 7.31 11.73
CA LEU A 41 2.61 8.65 12.10
C LEU A 41 3.43 8.63 13.39
N ASP A 42 2.93 7.96 14.43
CA ASP A 42 3.61 7.88 15.72
C ASP A 42 5.01 7.26 15.55
N ARG A 43 5.12 6.13 14.83
CA ARG A 43 6.40 5.48 14.53
C ARG A 43 7.34 6.34 13.71
N PHE A 44 6.81 7.07 12.72
CA PHE A 44 7.58 8.00 11.90
C PHE A 44 8.19 9.13 12.77
N GLN A 45 7.41 9.66 13.72
CA GLN A 45 7.87 10.71 14.63
C GLN A 45 8.87 10.21 15.67
N GLU A 46 8.70 8.98 16.16
CA GLU A 46 9.63 8.31 17.08
C GLU A 46 10.98 7.98 16.43
N LYS A 47 11.11 8.14 15.11
CA LYS A 47 12.29 7.74 14.32
C LYS A 47 12.71 6.29 14.57
N SER A 48 11.72 5.43 14.82
CA SER A 48 11.97 4.02 15.07
C SER A 48 12.47 3.38 13.78
N SER A 49 13.76 3.03 13.73
CA SER A 49 14.42 2.50 12.53
C SER A 49 14.01 1.07 12.17
N SER A 50 13.04 0.47 12.88
CA SER A 50 12.70 -0.95 12.76
C SER A 50 11.47 -1.23 11.91
N PHE A 51 10.72 -0.21 11.47
CA PHE A 51 9.47 -0.47 10.76
C PHE A 51 9.61 -0.28 9.26
N ARG A 52 9.50 -1.39 8.53
CA ARG A 52 9.51 -1.43 7.07
C ARG A 52 8.07 -1.53 6.59
N VAL A 53 7.62 -0.54 5.81
CA VAL A 53 6.33 -0.62 5.11
C VAL A 53 6.42 -1.73 4.05
N PRO A 54 5.51 -2.72 4.06
CA PRO A 54 5.44 -3.71 3.00
C PRO A 54 5.20 -3.06 1.64
N VAL A 55 5.82 -3.62 0.59
CA VAL A 55 5.46 -3.28 -0.79
C VAL A 55 4.14 -3.99 -1.09
N TYR A 56 3.05 -3.23 -1.14
CA TYR A 56 1.70 -3.77 -1.31
C TYR A 56 1.19 -3.68 -2.75
N LEU A 57 1.64 -2.67 -3.51
CA LEU A 57 1.33 -2.51 -4.93
C LEU A 57 2.53 -3.01 -5.73
N GLU A 58 2.34 -3.91 -6.70
CA GLU A 58 3.42 -4.40 -7.55
C GLU A 58 3.64 -3.52 -8.80
N SER A 59 2.59 -2.86 -9.29
CA SER A 59 2.65 -2.01 -10.48
C SER A 59 3.26 -0.63 -10.19
N GLU A 60 4.35 -0.29 -10.89
CA GLU A 60 4.97 1.04 -10.87
C GLU A 60 3.98 2.14 -11.26
N GLU A 61 3.16 1.91 -12.29
CA GLU A 61 2.15 2.87 -12.74
C GLU A 61 1.12 3.19 -11.63
N GLN A 62 0.75 2.18 -10.83
CA GLN A 62 -0.19 2.34 -9.72
C GLN A 62 0.46 3.04 -8.52
N GLN A 63 1.72 2.71 -8.23
CA GLN A 63 2.52 3.39 -7.21
C GLN A 63 2.68 4.88 -7.56
N ASP A 64 2.99 5.21 -8.80
CA ASP A 64 3.15 6.58 -9.29
C ASP A 64 1.85 7.37 -9.25
N ALA A 65 0.73 6.75 -9.65
CA ALA A 65 -0.59 7.37 -9.57
C ALA A 65 -0.97 7.70 -8.11
N LEU A 66 -0.78 6.74 -7.20
CA LEU A 66 -1.04 6.92 -5.78
C LEU A 66 -0.12 7.99 -5.17
N PHE A 67 1.18 7.94 -5.48
CA PHE A 67 2.16 8.92 -5.01
C PHE A 67 1.79 10.33 -5.47
N SER A 68 1.54 10.52 -6.76
CA SER A 68 1.21 11.81 -7.35
C SER A 68 -0.07 12.40 -6.75
N TYR A 69 -1.08 11.57 -6.54
CA TYR A 69 -2.33 11.97 -5.88
C TYR A 69 -2.09 12.44 -4.44
N ILE A 70 -1.43 11.62 -3.63
CA ILE A 70 -1.17 11.92 -2.21
C ILE A 70 -0.25 13.15 -2.08
N GLU A 71 0.78 13.27 -2.92
CA GLU A 71 1.67 14.42 -2.91
C GLU A 71 0.91 15.72 -3.20
N ARG A 72 0.04 15.70 -4.22
CA ARG A 72 -0.82 16.84 -4.54
C ARG A 72 -1.76 17.17 -3.38
N PHE A 73 -2.39 16.17 -2.79
CA PHE A 73 -3.25 16.35 -1.63
C PHE A 73 -2.49 16.96 -0.45
N LEU A 74 -1.30 16.43 -0.12
CA LEU A 74 -0.47 16.89 0.99
C LEU A 74 -0.05 18.35 0.84
N ARG A 75 0.13 18.84 -0.40
CA ARG A 75 0.42 20.26 -0.68
C ARG A 75 -0.75 21.20 -0.37
N THR A 76 -1.98 20.69 -0.34
CA THR A 76 -3.20 21.51 -0.17
C THR A 76 -3.75 21.50 1.26
N VAL A 77 -3.39 20.51 2.06
CA VAL A 77 -3.92 20.33 3.42
C VAL A 77 -2.99 20.97 4.46
N GLN A 78 -3.60 21.55 5.49
CA GLN A 78 -2.86 22.07 6.64
C GLN A 78 -2.48 20.91 7.57
N THR A 79 -1.22 20.84 7.97
CA THR A 79 -0.70 19.82 8.88
C THR A 79 -0.50 20.40 10.27
N ALA A 80 -0.82 19.62 11.31
CA ALA A 80 -0.63 20.01 12.71
C ALA A 80 0.83 19.93 13.16
N PHE A 81 1.70 19.35 12.33
CA PHE A 81 3.11 19.12 12.62
C PHE A 81 3.97 19.39 11.38
N PRO A 82 5.27 19.71 11.55
CA PRO A 82 6.19 19.93 10.43
C PRO A 82 6.60 18.60 9.79
N ILE A 83 6.56 18.55 8.45
CA ILE A 83 7.04 17.41 7.65
C ILE A 83 8.41 17.77 7.08
N ARG A 84 9.45 17.06 7.50
CA ARG A 84 10.85 17.33 7.07
C ARG A 84 11.15 16.73 5.70
N ASP A 85 10.86 15.43 5.55
CA ASP A 85 11.00 14.71 4.29
C ASP A 85 9.61 14.29 3.83
N ARG A 86 9.13 14.92 2.75
CA ARG A 86 7.80 14.65 2.21
C ARG A 86 7.72 13.31 1.51
N VAL A 87 8.77 12.91 0.80
CA VAL A 87 8.80 11.64 0.07
C VAL A 87 8.73 10.50 1.08
N GLN A 88 9.61 10.54 2.08
CA GLN A 88 9.61 9.54 3.13
C GLN A 88 8.29 9.54 3.91
N PHE A 89 7.73 10.72 4.24
CA PHE A 89 6.45 10.79 4.93
C PHE A 89 5.28 10.20 4.12
N ILE A 90 5.27 10.41 2.81
CA ILE A 90 4.26 9.79 1.92
C ILE A 90 4.40 8.28 1.96
N LEU A 91 5.61 7.74 1.78
CA LEU A 91 5.87 6.30 1.71
C LEU A 91 5.67 5.59 3.05
N ASP A 92 6.13 6.20 4.15
CA ASP A 92 6.15 5.57 5.46
C ASP A 92 4.84 5.75 6.25
N VAL A 93 4.01 6.74 5.89
CA VAL A 93 2.79 7.10 6.63
C VAL A 93 1.57 7.13 5.73
N LEU A 94 1.54 7.99 4.72
CA LEU A 94 0.30 8.22 3.96
C LEU A 94 -0.06 7.05 3.05
N PHE A 95 0.92 6.33 2.52
CA PHE A 95 0.72 5.11 1.74
C PHE A 95 0.03 4.02 2.56
N PRO A 96 0.62 3.54 3.68
CA PRO A 96 -0.03 2.51 4.49
C PRO A 96 -1.40 2.97 4.99
N GLU A 97 -1.55 4.21 5.46
CA GLU A 97 -2.85 4.75 5.90
C GLU A 97 -3.90 4.73 4.78
N SER A 98 -3.51 5.08 3.55
CA SER A 98 -4.44 5.11 2.41
C SER A 98 -4.89 3.71 2.02
N ILE A 99 -3.96 2.76 1.98
CA ILE A 99 -4.23 1.37 1.57
C ILE A 99 -5.06 0.66 2.64
N ILE A 100 -4.70 0.80 3.92
CA ILE A 100 -5.45 0.21 5.04
C ILE A 100 -6.88 0.76 5.07
N HIS A 101 -7.05 2.08 4.91
CA HIS A 101 -8.38 2.67 4.85
C HIS A 101 -9.21 2.16 3.67
N ALA A 102 -8.58 2.02 2.50
CA ALA A 102 -9.24 1.47 1.32
C ALA A 102 -9.61 -0.01 1.50
N LEU A 103 -8.74 -0.82 2.10
CA LEU A 103 -9.01 -2.22 2.43
C LEU A 103 -10.20 -2.35 3.39
N ALA A 104 -10.21 -1.55 4.47
CA ALA A 104 -11.31 -1.52 5.42
C ALA A 104 -12.64 -1.18 4.73
N ALA A 105 -12.63 -0.16 3.86
CA ALA A 105 -13.82 0.30 3.15
C ALA A 105 -14.31 -0.72 2.09
N LEU A 106 -13.40 -1.28 1.28
CA LEU A 106 -13.74 -2.19 0.18
C LEU A 106 -14.14 -3.58 0.68
N GLN A 107 -13.50 -4.09 1.74
CA GLN A 107 -13.78 -5.41 2.29
C GLN A 107 -14.82 -5.39 3.41
N GLY A 108 -15.21 -4.20 3.90
CA GLY A 108 -16.17 -4.06 4.99
C GLY A 108 -15.66 -4.59 6.33
N VAL A 109 -14.34 -4.54 6.52
CA VAL A 109 -13.66 -5.02 7.74
C VAL A 109 -13.27 -3.86 8.65
N SER A 110 -12.95 -4.16 9.91
CA SER A 110 -12.44 -3.16 10.83
C SER A 110 -11.05 -2.64 10.41
N GLY A 111 -10.67 -1.45 10.91
CA GLY A 111 -9.35 -0.89 10.63
C GLY A 111 -8.19 -1.78 11.10
N GLN A 112 -8.37 -2.55 12.18
CA GLN A 112 -7.35 -3.48 12.66
C GLN A 112 -7.22 -4.69 11.73
N GLU A 113 -8.34 -5.26 11.28
CA GLU A 113 -8.33 -6.36 10.31
C GLU A 113 -7.69 -5.93 8.99
N ALA A 114 -7.98 -4.71 8.52
CA ALA A 114 -7.35 -4.14 7.33
C ALA A 114 -5.84 -3.91 7.51
N GLU A 115 -5.39 -3.51 8.69
CA GLU A 115 -3.97 -3.38 9.01
C GLU A 115 -3.27 -4.75 9.00
N ASP A 116 -3.92 -5.79 9.55
CA ASP A 116 -3.38 -7.15 9.55
C ASP A 116 -3.27 -7.70 8.12
N LEU A 117 -4.26 -7.43 7.25
CA LEU A 117 -4.22 -7.74 5.82
C LEU A 117 -3.07 -7.01 5.12
N PHE A 118 -2.92 -5.70 5.38
CA PHE A 118 -1.85 -4.89 4.81
C PHE A 118 -0.46 -5.43 5.20
N LEU A 119 -0.27 -5.81 6.47
CA LEU A 119 0.98 -6.37 6.97
C LEU A 119 1.24 -7.80 6.47
N GLY A 120 0.17 -8.59 6.27
CA GLY A 120 0.24 -9.91 5.67
C GLY A 120 0.66 -9.89 4.19
N GLY A 121 0.42 -8.76 3.51
CA GLY A 121 0.65 -8.59 2.09
C GLY A 121 -0.43 -9.28 1.25
N PRO A 122 -0.36 -9.16 -0.08
CA PRO A 122 -1.32 -9.81 -0.98
C PRO A 122 -1.26 -11.35 -0.83
N GLU A 123 -2.42 -12.01 -0.81
CA GLU A 123 -2.47 -13.47 -0.78
C GLU A 123 -1.98 -14.07 -2.10
N TYR A 124 -0.92 -14.90 -2.03
CA TYR A 124 -0.47 -15.70 -3.17
C TYR A 124 -1.22 -17.04 -3.18
N ASN A 125 -1.94 -17.32 -4.27
CA ASN A 125 -2.51 -18.65 -4.45
C ASN A 125 -1.38 -19.67 -4.71
N ILE A 126 -1.46 -20.87 -4.12
CA ILE A 126 -0.50 -21.99 -4.31
C ILE A 126 -0.19 -22.22 -5.79
N SER A 127 -1.19 -22.06 -6.66
CA SER A 127 -1.04 -22.23 -8.10
C SER A 127 -0.12 -21.19 -8.78
N GLU A 128 0.01 -19.96 -8.24
CA GLU A 128 0.99 -18.97 -8.72
C GLU A 128 2.42 -19.37 -8.36
N VAL A 129 2.61 -19.85 -7.13
CA VAL A 129 3.91 -20.32 -6.63
C VAL A 129 4.37 -21.54 -7.44
N GLU A 130 3.46 -22.47 -7.73
CA GLU A 130 3.75 -23.62 -8.59
C GLU A 130 4.05 -23.21 -10.04
N GLU A 131 3.31 -22.26 -10.61
CA GLU A 131 3.56 -21.78 -11.97
C GLU A 131 4.92 -21.07 -12.09
N PHE A 132 5.28 -20.27 -11.07
CA PHE A 132 6.59 -19.62 -10.96
C PHE A 132 7.71 -20.66 -10.82
N ASN A 133 7.59 -21.59 -9.87
CA ASN A 133 8.58 -22.66 -9.66
C ASN A 133 8.77 -23.53 -10.91
N ARG A 134 7.69 -23.82 -11.64
CA ARG A 134 7.75 -24.54 -12.92
C ARG A 134 8.52 -23.75 -13.98
N LYS A 135 8.29 -22.44 -14.10
CA LYS A 135 9.01 -21.58 -15.06
C LYS A 135 10.50 -21.49 -14.72
N ILE A 136 10.85 -21.31 -13.45
CA ILE A 136 12.24 -21.32 -12.97
C ILE A 136 12.90 -22.68 -13.27
N GLY A 137 12.23 -23.80 -12.98
CA GLY A 137 12.76 -25.13 -13.28
C GLY A 137 12.97 -25.38 -14.78
N GLN A 138 12.10 -24.86 -15.64
CA GLN A 138 12.28 -24.94 -17.10
C GLN A 138 13.45 -24.07 -17.59
N GLN A 139 13.63 -22.89 -17.00
CA GLN A 139 14.73 -21.98 -17.32
C GLN A 139 16.09 -22.58 -16.93
N LEU A 140 16.19 -23.11 -15.70
CA LEU A 140 17.40 -23.75 -15.19
C LEU A 140 17.80 -24.99 -16.00
N LYS A 141 16.82 -25.79 -16.46
CA LYS A 141 17.07 -26.90 -17.40
C LYS A 141 17.57 -26.42 -18.77
N LYS A 142 17.04 -25.31 -19.30
CA LYS A 142 17.54 -24.72 -20.56
C LYS A 142 18.96 -24.19 -20.43
N GLU A 143 19.34 -23.71 -19.25
CA GLU A 143 20.67 -23.18 -18.95
C GLU A 143 21.67 -24.27 -18.50
N GLY A 144 21.25 -25.54 -18.47
CA GLY A 144 22.10 -26.68 -18.13
C GLY A 144 22.53 -26.73 -16.67
N MET A 145 21.82 -26.01 -15.79
CA MET A 145 22.09 -25.96 -14.35
C MET A 145 21.35 -27.04 -13.55
N LEU A 146 20.52 -27.85 -14.23
CA LEU A 146 19.75 -28.98 -13.71
C LEU A 146 19.74 -30.15 -14.69
#